data_AF-A0A6L5FZJ1-F1
#
_entry.id   AF-A0A6L5FZJ1-F1
#
_cell.length_a   1.000
_cell.length_b   1.000
_cell.length_c   1.000
_cell.angle_alpha   90.00
_cell.angle_beta   90.00
_cell.angle_gamma   90.00
#
_symmetry.space_group_name_H-M   'P 1'
#
loop_
_entity.id
_entity.type
_entity.pdbx_description
1 polymer ?
#
loop_
_entity_poly.entity_id
_entity_poly.type
_entity_poly.pdbx_seq_one_letter_code
_entity_poly.pdbx_strand_id
1 'polypeptide(L)'
;MADRFRRFFKRSGGTPELGALTRFAQERKGVEGFIEPRTATQPTTLLLVDREGDHARAPVREPRDAVRFCEKLGIPVYDAAIIGYPKRMKEFNARSEGKGTQNDAAFDQAFEEIQRRFKEDPGSTSKG
;
A
#
# COMPACT_ATOMS: atom_id res chain seq x y z
N MET A 1 17.65 0.42 -19.23
CA MET A 1 16.31 0.61 -18.62
C MET A 1 16.39 1.07 -17.16
N ALA A 2 17.23 0.43 -16.31
CA ALA A 2 17.39 0.73 -14.87
C ALA A 2 17.75 2.20 -14.53
N ASP A 3 18.53 2.89 -15.37
CA ASP A 3 18.96 4.28 -15.14
C ASP A 3 17.84 5.33 -15.15
N ARG A 4 16.68 5.02 -15.73
CA ARG A 4 15.52 5.93 -15.72
C ARG A 4 14.79 5.87 -14.37
N PHE A 5 14.73 4.69 -13.75
CA PHE A 5 14.15 4.46 -12.43
C PHE A 5 15.00 5.09 -11.32
N ARG A 6 16.31 4.81 -11.31
CA ARG A 6 17.24 5.33 -10.30
C ARG A 6 17.21 6.87 -10.20
N ARG A 7 17.07 7.54 -11.35
CA ARG A 7 17.01 9.01 -11.44
C ARG A 7 15.72 9.61 -10.89
N PHE A 8 14.61 8.90 -10.98
CA PHE A 8 13.33 9.33 -10.41
C PHE A 8 13.31 9.20 -8.89
N PHE A 9 13.83 8.10 -8.35
CA PHE A 9 13.98 7.95 -6.89
C PHE A 9 14.93 8.99 -6.31
N LYS A 10 15.96 9.41 -7.04
CA LYS A 10 16.82 10.54 -6.64
C LYS A 10 16.10 11.90 -6.68
N ARG A 11 15.11 12.10 -7.57
CA ARG A 11 14.36 13.37 -7.70
C ARG A 11 13.10 13.46 -6.85
N SER A 12 12.50 12.33 -6.47
CA SER A 12 11.28 12.30 -5.65
C SER A 12 11.56 12.27 -4.15
N GLY A 13 12.83 12.44 -3.73
CA GLY A 13 13.24 12.28 -2.33
C GLY A 13 13.09 10.84 -1.84
N GLY A 14 13.43 9.86 -2.69
CA GLY A 14 13.19 8.43 -2.47
C GLY A 14 13.68 7.98 -1.12
N THR A 15 12.73 7.64 -0.25
CA THR A 15 13.01 7.16 1.09
C THR A 15 13.58 5.73 1.02
N PRO A 16 14.35 5.28 2.03
CA PRO A 16 14.84 3.90 2.08
C PRO A 16 13.73 2.85 1.90
N GLU A 17 12.53 3.13 2.39
CA GLU A 17 11.33 2.29 2.31
C GLU A 17 10.82 2.16 0.86
N LEU A 18 10.78 3.24 0.08
CA LEU A 18 10.45 3.17 -1.35
C LEU A 18 11.53 2.41 -2.15
N GLY A 19 12.79 2.48 -1.70
CA GLY A 19 13.86 1.63 -2.21
C GLY A 19 13.59 0.15 -1.95
N ALA A 20 13.15 -0.19 -0.75
CA ALA A 20 12.76 -1.55 -0.38
C ALA A 20 11.57 -2.06 -1.21
N LEU A 21 10.55 -1.22 -1.47
CA LEU A 21 9.44 -1.59 -2.37
C LEU A 21 9.90 -1.85 -3.80
N THR A 22 10.85 -1.07 -4.31
CA THR A 22 11.42 -1.28 -5.65
C THR A 22 12.10 -2.64 -5.73
N ARG A 23 12.86 -3.00 -4.69
CA ARG A 23 13.53 -4.29 -4.60
C ARG A 23 12.52 -5.43 -4.51
N PHE A 24 11.50 -5.30 -3.65
CA PHE A 24 10.39 -6.25 -3.53
C PHE A 24 9.73 -6.50 -4.89
N ALA A 25 9.39 -5.45 -5.62
CA ALA A 25 8.80 -5.53 -6.94
C ALA A 25 9.68 -6.23 -7.99
N GLN A 26 11.01 -6.15 -7.86
CA GLN A 26 11.96 -6.80 -8.76
C GLN A 26 12.13 -8.29 -8.45
N GLU A 27 12.10 -8.66 -7.17
CA GLU A 27 12.32 -10.02 -6.69
C GLU A 27 11.04 -10.89 -6.75
N ARG A 28 9.86 -10.28 -6.66
CA ARG A 28 8.57 -10.98 -6.62
C ARG A 28 7.85 -11.00 -7.97
N LYS A 29 6.83 -11.87 -8.09
CA LYS A 29 6.00 -12.03 -9.31
C LYS A 29 4.53 -11.77 -9.00
N GLY A 30 3.80 -11.26 -9.99
CA GLY A 30 2.38 -10.95 -9.86
C GLY A 30 2.10 -9.92 -8.77
N VAL A 31 2.97 -8.90 -8.69
CA VAL A 31 2.85 -7.83 -7.69
C VAL A 31 1.74 -6.87 -8.09
N GLU A 32 0.87 -6.55 -7.15
CA GLU A 32 -0.14 -5.52 -7.25
C GLU A 32 0.07 -4.47 -6.14
N GLY A 33 -0.29 -3.22 -6.42
CA GLY A 33 -0.24 -2.11 -5.48
C GLY A 33 -1.61 -1.80 -4.88
N PHE A 34 -1.61 -1.38 -3.62
CA PHE A 34 -2.79 -0.95 -2.88
C PHE A 34 -2.43 0.35 -2.16
N ILE A 35 -3.21 1.40 -2.41
CA ILE A 35 -3.04 2.69 -1.75
C ILE A 35 -3.90 2.69 -0.50
N GLU A 36 -3.24 2.78 0.64
CA GLU A 36 -3.89 2.87 1.94
C GLU A 36 -4.18 4.34 2.25
N PRO A 37 -5.41 4.67 2.67
CA PRO A 37 -5.78 6.06 2.96
C PRO A 37 -4.98 6.59 4.15
N ARG A 38 -4.80 7.91 4.19
CA ARG A 38 -4.28 8.57 5.39
C ARG A 38 -5.27 8.39 6.54
N THR A 39 -4.76 8.12 7.73
CA THR A 39 -5.56 8.00 8.96
C THR A 39 -5.07 9.02 10.01
N ALA A 40 -5.68 9.01 11.19
CA ALA A 40 -5.26 9.90 12.29
C ALA A 40 -3.82 9.60 12.77
N THR A 41 -3.42 8.34 12.73
CA THR A 41 -2.14 7.86 13.26
C THR A 41 -1.14 7.48 12.17
N GLN A 42 -1.56 7.37 10.91
CA GLN A 42 -0.72 6.86 9.83
C GLN A 42 -0.82 7.71 8.55
N PRO A 43 0.29 7.91 7.84
CA PRO A 43 0.30 8.60 6.55
C PRO A 43 -0.37 7.74 5.46
N THR A 44 -0.56 8.33 4.27
CA THR A 44 -0.87 7.55 3.07
C THR A 44 0.29 6.59 2.79
N THR A 45 -0.04 5.33 2.50
CA THR A 45 0.95 4.27 2.31
C THR A 45 0.69 3.51 1.02
N LEU A 46 1.77 3.11 0.35
CA LEU A 46 1.71 2.13 -0.73
C LEU A 46 2.05 0.76 -0.15
N LEU A 47 1.09 -0.16 -0.26
CA LEU A 47 1.24 -1.58 0.00
C LEU A 47 1.44 -2.32 -1.32
N LEU A 48 2.52 -3.09 -1.43
CA LEU A 48 2.72 -4.05 -2.52
C LEU A 48 2.43 -5.46 -2.02
N VAL A 49 1.67 -6.23 -2.78
CA VAL A 49 1.34 -7.63 -2.47
C VAL A 49 1.66 -8.51 -3.67
N ASP A 50 2.50 -9.52 -3.48
CA ASP A 50 2.84 -10.49 -4.53
C ASP A 50 1.75 -11.57 -4.71
N ARG A 51 1.93 -12.45 -5.70
CA ARG A 51 0.96 -13.51 -6.01
C ARG A 51 0.72 -14.53 -4.88
N GLU A 52 1.67 -14.68 -3.96
CA GLU A 52 1.62 -15.66 -2.85
C GLU A 52 1.07 -15.03 -1.56
N GLY A 53 0.93 -13.70 -1.56
CA GLY A 53 0.43 -12.90 -0.44
C GLY A 53 1.53 -12.31 0.44
N ASP A 54 2.80 -12.50 0.08
CA ASP A 54 3.89 -11.75 0.71
C ASP A 54 3.74 -10.27 0.34
N HIS A 55 4.16 -9.39 1.24
CA HIS A 55 3.88 -7.98 1.09
C HIS A 55 4.93 -7.08 1.73
N ALA A 56 4.97 -5.84 1.26
CA ALA A 56 5.80 -4.78 1.80
C ALA A 56 5.07 -3.44 1.69
N ARG A 57 5.32 -2.53 2.64
CA ARG A 57 4.68 -1.21 2.73
C ARG A 57 5.71 -0.09 2.79
N ALA A 58 5.38 1.07 2.22
CA ALA A 58 6.14 2.30 2.42
C ALA A 58 5.23 3.54 2.40
N PRO A 59 5.49 4.54 3.27
CA PRO A 59 4.75 5.80 3.26
C PRO A 59 5.01 6.56 1.96
N VAL A 60 3.98 7.25 1.47
CA VAL A 60 4.05 8.17 0.33
C VAL A 60 3.54 9.54 0.74
N ARG A 61 3.95 10.60 0.04
CA ARG A 61 3.51 11.96 0.39
C ARG A 61 2.06 12.17 -0.01
N GLU A 62 1.68 11.69 -1.18
CA GLU A 62 0.32 11.78 -1.72
C GLU A 62 -0.06 10.48 -2.47
N PRO A 63 -1.37 10.13 -2.59
CA PRO A 63 -1.81 8.97 -3.35
C PRO A 63 -1.25 8.92 -4.79
N ARG A 64 -1.08 10.09 -5.42
CA ARG A 64 -0.54 10.20 -6.77
C ARG A 64 0.93 9.76 -6.87
N ASP A 65 1.69 9.83 -5.79
CA ASP A 65 3.05 9.28 -5.76
C ASP A 65 3.05 7.76 -5.87
N ALA A 66 2.12 7.09 -5.17
CA ALA A 66 1.96 5.64 -5.26
C ALA A 66 1.54 5.21 -6.67
N VAL A 67 0.60 5.93 -7.29
CA VAL A 67 0.20 5.67 -8.69
C VAL A 67 1.40 5.79 -9.62
N ARG A 68 2.14 6.90 -9.58
CA ARG A 68 3.32 7.11 -10.42
C ARG A 68 4.43 6.08 -10.18
N PHE A 69 4.57 5.61 -8.94
CA PHE A 69 5.52 4.56 -8.60
C PHE A 69 5.14 3.24 -9.29
N CYS A 70 3.90 2.81 -9.14
CA CYS A 70 3.38 1.57 -9.72
C CYS A 70 3.35 1.60 -11.26
N GLU A 71 2.88 2.71 -11.86
CA GLU A 71 2.87 2.90 -13.32
C GLU A 71 4.25 2.68 -13.95
N LYS A 72 5.31 3.20 -13.30
CA LYS A 72 6.66 3.04 -13.81
C LYS A 72 7.12 1.61 -13.79
N LEU A 73 6.75 0.86 -12.75
CA LEU A 73 7.10 -0.55 -12.61
C LEU A 73 6.17 -1.48 -13.41
N GLY A 74 5.13 -0.94 -14.06
CA GLY A 74 4.12 -1.74 -14.76
C GLY A 74 3.25 -2.56 -13.80
N ILE A 75 3.08 -2.07 -12.57
CA ILE A 75 2.31 -2.72 -11.51
C ILE A 75 0.90 -2.12 -11.50
N PRO A 76 -0.18 -2.93 -11.56
CA PRO A 76 -1.54 -2.42 -11.34
C PRO A 76 -1.67 -1.92 -9.90
N VAL A 77 -2.41 -0.84 -9.69
CA VAL A 77 -2.56 -0.21 -8.38
C VAL A 77 -4.03 0.17 -8.14
N TYR A 78 -4.50 -0.08 -6.93
CA TYR A 78 -5.90 0.11 -6.54
C TYR A 78 -6.02 0.91 -5.25
N ASP A 79 -7.19 1.50 -5.02
CA ASP A 79 -7.52 2.11 -3.73
C ASP A 79 -8.00 1.03 -2.75
N ALA A 80 -7.24 0.83 -1.68
CA ALA A 80 -7.56 -0.18 -0.68
C ALA A 80 -8.90 0.09 -0.01
N ALA A 81 -9.31 1.34 0.18
CA ALA A 81 -10.59 1.68 0.80
C ALA A 81 -11.80 1.24 -0.02
N ILE A 82 -11.63 1.13 -1.35
CA ILE A 82 -12.69 0.71 -2.26
C ILE A 82 -12.73 -0.81 -2.38
N ILE A 83 -11.58 -1.45 -2.61
CA ILE A 83 -11.54 -2.89 -2.93
C ILE A 83 -11.21 -3.80 -1.73
N GLY A 84 -10.69 -3.23 -0.65
CA GLY A 84 -10.14 -3.95 0.49
C GLY A 84 -8.79 -4.63 0.22
N TYR A 85 -8.26 -5.29 1.25
CA TYR A 85 -7.04 -6.08 1.12
C TYR A 85 -7.28 -7.41 0.39
N PRO A 86 -6.33 -7.85 -0.46
CA PRO A 86 -6.50 -9.06 -1.25
C PRO A 86 -6.49 -10.31 -0.35
N LYS A 87 -7.35 -11.28 -0.70
CA LYS A 87 -7.51 -12.53 0.08
C LYS A 87 -6.18 -13.25 0.35
N ARG A 88 -5.30 -13.32 -0.66
CA ARG A 88 -3.98 -13.96 -0.57
C ARG A 88 -3.08 -13.38 0.52
N MET A 89 -3.13 -12.06 0.75
CA MET A 89 -2.39 -11.40 1.83
C MET A 89 -2.95 -11.81 3.19
N LYS A 90 -4.27 -11.79 3.34
CA LYS A 90 -4.94 -12.22 4.59
C LYS A 90 -4.62 -13.67 4.92
N GLU A 91 -4.66 -14.54 3.92
CA GLU A 91 -4.30 -15.96 4.05
C GLU A 91 -2.80 -16.13 4.36
N PHE A 92 -1.92 -15.33 3.77
CA PHE A 92 -0.49 -15.33 4.09
C PHE A 92 -0.22 -14.91 5.54
N ASN A 93 -0.89 -13.86 6.02
CA ASN A 93 -0.79 -13.38 7.40
C ASN A 93 -1.30 -14.42 8.41
N ALA A 94 -2.37 -15.14 8.06
CA ALA A 94 -2.90 -16.22 8.91
C ALA A 94 -1.95 -17.42 9.02
N ARG A 95 -1.21 -17.75 7.96
CA ARG A 95 -0.21 -18.83 7.96
C ARG A 95 1.10 -18.43 8.62
N SER A 96 1.48 -17.16 8.50
CA SER A 96 2.74 -16.64 9.00
C SER A 96 2.51 -16.05 10.39
N GLU A 97 2.51 -16.92 11.41
CA GLU A 97 2.35 -16.53 12.82
C GLU A 97 3.11 -15.23 13.14
N GLY A 98 2.41 -14.10 13.18
CA GLY A 98 2.96 -12.82 13.63
C GLY A 98 4.00 -12.12 12.75
N LYS A 99 4.14 -12.43 11.44
CA LYS A 99 5.03 -11.64 10.55
C LYS A 99 4.49 -10.24 10.20
N GLY A 100 3.36 -9.83 10.78
CA GLY A 100 2.92 -8.44 10.72
C GLY A 100 3.87 -7.57 11.55
N THR A 101 4.52 -6.62 10.90
CA THR A 101 5.22 -5.53 11.61
C THR A 101 4.21 -4.76 12.46
N GLN A 102 4.68 -4.00 13.47
CA GLN A 102 3.78 -3.11 14.24
C GLN A 102 2.99 -2.16 13.35
N ASN A 103 3.59 -1.73 12.23
CA ASN A 103 2.91 -0.91 11.24
C ASN A 103 1.77 -1.68 10.57
N ASP A 104 1.94 -2.96 10.26
CA ASP A 104 0.91 -3.76 9.59
C ASP A 104 -0.34 -3.91 10.46
N ALA A 105 -0.17 -4.23 11.74
CA ALA A 105 -1.28 -4.33 12.68
C ALA A 105 -1.98 -2.98 12.89
N ALA A 106 -1.22 -1.87 12.94
CA ALA A 106 -1.78 -0.53 13.06
C ALA A 106 -2.57 -0.14 11.80
N PHE A 107 -2.05 -0.42 10.60
CA PHE A 107 -2.75 -0.17 9.32
C PHE A 107 -4.04 -0.98 9.22
N ASP A 108 -3.98 -2.28 9.54
CA ASP A 108 -5.15 -3.15 9.50
C ASP A 108 -6.24 -2.66 10.46
N GLN A 109 -5.90 -2.30 11.70
CA GLN A 109 -6.86 -1.73 12.67
C GLN A 109 -7.46 -0.40 12.20
N ALA A 110 -6.62 0.54 11.75
CA ALA A 110 -7.09 1.86 11.32
C ALA A 110 -7.97 1.76 10.06
N PHE A 111 -7.67 0.81 9.18
CA PHE A 111 -8.44 0.54 7.99
C PHE A 111 -9.82 -0.07 8.32
N GLU A 112 -9.86 -1.07 9.20
CA GLU A 112 -11.13 -1.65 9.68
C GLU A 112 -11.98 -0.59 10.40
N GLU A 113 -11.38 0.33 11.16
CA GLU A 113 -12.09 1.46 11.76
C GLU A 113 -12.73 2.37 10.70
N ILE A 114 -11.99 2.72 9.64
CA ILE A 114 -12.53 3.50 8.52
C ILE A 114 -13.70 2.76 7.88
N GLN A 115 -13.55 1.47 7.59
CA GLN A 115 -14.62 0.66 7.01
C GLN A 115 -15.85 0.57 7.92
N ARG A 116 -15.65 0.47 9.24
CA ARG A 116 -16.74 0.48 10.23
C ARG A 116 -17.50 1.80 10.18
N ARG A 117 -16.79 2.92 10.22
CA ARG A 117 -17.41 4.27 10.14
C ARG A 117 -18.19 4.46 8.84
N PHE A 118 -17.68 4.01 7.71
CA PHE A 118 -18.41 4.05 6.44
C PHE A 118 -19.70 3.22 6.45
N LYS A 119 -19.71 2.07 7.14
CA LYS A 119 -20.90 1.22 7.29
C LYS A 119 -21.90 1.79 8.29
N GLU A 120 -21.43 2.47 9.33
CA GLU A 120 -22.24 3.07 10.40
C GLU A 120 -22.89 4.40 9.95
N ASP A 121 -22.24 5.19 9.08
CA ASP A 121 -22.73 6.47 8.55
C ASP A 121 -22.67 6.53 7.00
N PRO A 122 -23.60 5.90 6.27
CA PRO A 122 -23.64 5.97 4.79
C PRO A 122 -24.01 7.36 4.23
N GLY A 123 -24.30 8.35 5.11
CA GLY A 123 -25.01 9.58 4.77
C GLY A 123 -24.26 10.90 4.90
N SER A 124 -22.95 10.93 5.18
CA SER A 124 -22.22 12.22 5.21
C SER A 124 -21.62 12.57 3.85
N THR A 125 -22.50 12.82 2.87
CA THR A 125 -22.10 13.70 1.76
C THR A 125 -22.12 15.11 2.33
N SER A 126 -20.94 15.65 2.64
CA SER A 126 -20.78 17.07 2.93
C SER A 126 -21.36 17.88 1.77
N LYS A 127 -22.52 18.52 1.98
CA LYS A 127 -22.88 19.72 1.22
C LYS A 127 -21.88 20.80 1.59
N GLY A 128 -21.07 21.23 0.63
CA GLY A 128 -20.17 22.38 0.71
C GLY A 128 -19.64 22.69 -0.68
#